data_AF-A0A3D0QJL3-F1
#
_entry.id   AF-A0A3D0QJL3-F1
#
_cell.length_a   1.000
_cell.length_b   1.000
_cell.length_c   1.000
_cell.angle_alpha   90.00
_cell.angle_beta   90.00
_cell.angle_gamma   90.00
#
_symmetry.space_group_name_H-M   'P 1'
#
loop_
_entity.id
_entity.type
_entity.pdbx_description
1 polymer ?
#
loop_
_entity_poly.entity_id
_entity_poly.type
_entity_poly.pdbx_seq_one_letter_code
_entity_poly.pdbx_strand_id
1 'polypeptide(L)'
;SVIVKWLQEKYNAEVITVTGNLGQKKELTGVPEKAYKTGAKKVYVQDLRQEFVEDYIFPSLKAGALYEYTYPMATSIGRPLLAKSLVEV
;
A
#
# COMPACT_ATOMS: atom_id res chain seq x y z
N SER A 1 6.01 5.66 -10.50
CA SER A 1 5.72 5.94 -11.93
C SER A 1 6.61 5.11 -12.85
N VAL A 2 7.94 5.13 -12.72
CA VAL A 2 8.85 4.37 -13.62
C VAL A 2 8.51 2.87 -13.71
N ILE A 3 8.26 2.20 -12.58
CA ILE A 3 7.95 0.76 -12.56
C ILE A 3 6.71 0.40 -13.37
N VAL A 4 5.67 1.23 -13.37
CA VAL A 4 4.44 0.95 -14.15
C VAL A 4 4.79 0.87 -15.64
N LYS A 5 5.50 1.87 -16.18
CA LYS A 5 5.94 1.84 -17.58
C LYS A 5 6.86 0.66 -17.89
N TRP A 6 7.82 0.42 -17.02
CA TRP A 6 8.77 -0.68 -17.21
C TRP A 6 8.08 -2.06 -17.22
N LEU A 7 7.09 -2.29 -16.35
CA LEU A 7 6.33 -3.54 -16.34
C LEU A 7 5.52 -3.72 -17.62
N GLN A 8 4.91 -2.64 -18.14
CA GLN A 8 4.21 -2.67 -19.41
C GLN A 8 5.14 -3.02 -20.56
N GLU A 9 6.29 -2.35 -20.67
CA GLU A 9 7.24 -2.54 -21.76
C GLU A 9 7.91 -3.93 -21.69
N LYS A 10 8.33 -4.36 -20.50
CA LYS A 10 9.05 -5.62 -20.33
C LYS A 10 8.17 -6.84 -20.54
N TYR A 11 6.93 -6.81 -20.06
CA TYR A 11 6.05 -7.98 -20.08
C TYR A 11 4.92 -7.88 -21.11
N ASN A 12 4.85 -6.78 -21.87
CA ASN A 12 3.75 -6.46 -22.77
C ASN A 12 2.37 -6.67 -22.09
N ALA A 13 2.28 -6.24 -20.84
CA ALA A 13 1.17 -6.56 -19.95
C ALA A 13 0.33 -5.32 -19.59
N GLU A 14 -0.95 -5.54 -19.35
CA GLU A 14 -1.81 -4.52 -18.74
C GLU A 14 -1.46 -4.40 -17.25
N VAL A 15 -1.10 -3.20 -16.81
CA VAL A 15 -0.74 -2.95 -15.40
C VAL A 15 -1.91 -2.32 -14.67
N ILE A 16 -2.37 -2.99 -13.63
CA ILE A 16 -3.33 -2.49 -12.65
C ILE A 16 -2.55 -2.05 -11.42
N THR A 17 -2.88 -0.87 -10.87
CA THR A 17 -2.18 -0.35 -9.68
C THR A 17 -3.11 -0.32 -8.47
N VAL A 18 -2.60 -0.75 -7.33
CA VAL A 18 -3.28 -0.67 -6.03
C VAL A 18 -2.51 0.27 -5.11
N THR A 19 -3.22 1.18 -4.45
CA THR A 19 -2.68 2.10 -3.44
C THR A 19 -3.52 2.01 -2.18
N GLY A 20 -2.92 1.57 -1.07
CA GLY A 20 -3.57 1.50 0.24
C GLY A 20 -3.28 2.75 1.07
N ASN A 21 -4.33 3.42 1.54
CA ASN A 21 -4.26 4.50 2.51
C ASN A 21 -4.23 3.90 3.93
N LEU A 22 -3.10 4.06 4.60
CA LEU A 22 -2.86 3.68 6.00
C LEU A 22 -2.77 4.92 6.92
N GLY A 23 -3.13 6.10 6.42
CA GLY A 23 -3.06 7.38 7.15
C GLY A 23 -2.08 8.39 6.55
N GLN A 24 -1.50 8.11 5.38
CA GLN A 24 -0.63 9.05 4.68
C GLN A 24 -1.46 10.25 4.20
N LYS A 25 -1.01 11.49 4.47
CA LYS A 25 -1.74 12.71 4.11
C LYS A 25 -1.43 13.19 2.68
N LYS A 26 -0.27 13.82 2.49
CA LYS A 26 0.09 14.50 1.24
C LYS A 26 0.43 13.55 0.09
N GLU A 27 0.71 12.28 0.39
CA GLU A 27 1.24 11.30 -0.57
C GLU A 27 0.17 10.68 -1.46
N LEU A 28 -1.12 10.79 -1.08
CA LEU A 28 -2.24 10.21 -1.83
C LEU A 28 -2.86 11.18 -2.84
N THR A 29 -2.64 12.49 -2.67
CA THR A 29 -3.19 13.51 -3.57
C THR A 29 -2.59 13.36 -4.96
N GLY A 30 -3.43 13.21 -5.98
CA GLY A 30 -2.97 13.12 -7.37
C GLY A 30 -2.46 11.73 -7.79
N VAL A 31 -2.49 10.74 -6.90
CA VAL A 31 -2.01 9.37 -7.21
C VAL A 31 -2.84 8.72 -8.32
N PRO A 32 -4.19 8.75 -8.29
CA PRO A 32 -5.00 8.19 -9.37
C PRO A 32 -4.66 8.79 -10.74
N GLU A 33 -4.62 10.12 -10.83
CA GLU A 33 -4.36 10.85 -12.07
C GLU A 33 -2.96 10.55 -12.60
N LYS A 34 -1.97 10.48 -11.70
CA LYS A 34 -0.59 10.13 -12.06
C LYS A 34 -0.48 8.69 -12.55
N ALA A 35 -1.19 7.74 -11.94
CA ALA A 35 -1.18 6.34 -12.34
C ALA A 35 -1.78 6.15 -13.74
N TYR A 36 -2.95 6.75 -14.02
CA TYR A 36 -3.55 6.74 -15.35
C TYR A 36 -2.67 7.43 -16.39
N LYS A 37 -2.08 8.60 -16.09
CA LYS A 37 -1.13 9.29 -16.98
C LYS A 37 0.12 8.45 -17.28
N THR A 38 0.52 7.59 -16.34
CA THR A 38 1.65 6.67 -16.53
C THR A 38 1.28 5.45 -17.39
N GLY A 39 -0.01 5.22 -17.65
CA GLY A 39 -0.51 4.15 -18.51
C GLY A 39 -1.19 3.01 -17.77
N ALA A 40 -1.44 3.11 -16.45
CA ALA A 40 -2.16 2.07 -15.72
C ALA A 40 -3.55 1.84 -16.33
N LYS A 41 -3.93 0.58 -16.50
CA LYS A 41 -5.23 0.18 -17.07
C LYS A 41 -6.38 0.46 -16.11
N LYS A 42 -6.15 0.19 -14.83
CA LYS A 42 -7.09 0.43 -13.73
C LYS A 42 -6.32 0.82 -12.48
N VAL A 43 -6.91 1.70 -11.68
CA VAL A 43 -6.32 2.19 -10.44
C VAL A 43 -7.29 1.95 -9.29
N TYR A 44 -6.84 1.27 -8.25
CA TYR A 44 -7.54 1.12 -6.99
C TYR A 44 -6.85 1.96 -5.92
N VAL A 45 -7.63 2.79 -5.25
CA VAL A 45 -7.20 3.48 -4.02
C VAL A 45 -8.14 3.05 -2.91
N GLN A 46 -7.60 2.32 -1.94
CA GLN A 46 -8.38 1.73 -0.86
C GLN A 46 -8.10 2.46 0.46
N ASP A 47 -9.16 2.78 1.19
CA ASP A 47 -9.02 3.25 2.57
C ASP A 47 -8.91 2.07 3.51
N LEU A 48 -7.68 1.81 3.97
CA LEU A 48 -7.33 0.67 4.81
C LEU A 48 -7.06 1.09 6.26
N ARG A 49 -7.34 2.34 6.63
CA ARG A 49 -7.00 2.89 7.95
C ARG A 49 -7.67 2.13 9.09
N GLN A 50 -8.94 1.80 8.94
CA GLN A 50 -9.70 1.09 9.97
C GLN A 50 -9.16 -0.34 10.17
N GLU A 51 -9.04 -1.10 9.08
CA GLU A 51 -8.46 -2.45 9.10
C GLU A 51 -7.03 -2.43 9.65
N PHE A 52 -6.23 -1.43 9.29
CA PHE A 52 -4.88 -1.29 9.82
C PHE A 52 -4.85 -1.12 11.34
N VAL A 53 -5.75 -0.31 11.88
CA VAL A 53 -5.86 -0.11 13.33
C VAL A 53 -6.33 -1.39 14.03
N GLU A 54 -7.43 -1.96 13.55
CA GLU A 54 -8.12 -3.08 14.21
C GLU A 54 -7.31 -4.39 14.14
N ASP A 55 -6.76 -4.70 12.96
CA ASP A 55 -6.19 -6.02 12.67
C ASP A 55 -4.66 -6.06 12.74
N TYR A 56 -3.98 -4.91 12.78
CA TYR A 56 -2.50 -4.85 12.78
C TYR A 56 -1.94 -4.04 13.96
N ILE A 57 -2.39 -2.80 14.16
CA ILE A 57 -1.87 -1.94 15.23
C ILE A 57 -2.26 -2.48 16.61
N PHE A 58 -3.55 -2.75 16.84
CA PHE A 58 -4.00 -3.22 18.15
C PHE A 58 -3.38 -4.57 18.56
N PRO A 59 -3.28 -5.59 17.68
CA PRO A 59 -2.57 -6.82 18.01
C PRO A 59 -1.09 -6.59 18.31
N SER A 60 -0.40 -5.76 17.53
CA SER A 60 1.01 -5.40 17.75
C SER A 60 1.22 -4.71 19.11
N LEU A 61 0.32 -3.80 19.47
CA LEU A 61 0.36 -3.09 20.75
C LEU A 61 0.10 -4.04 21.92
N LYS A 62 -0.90 -4.92 21.82
CA LYS A 62 -1.22 -5.93 22.86
C LYS A 62 -0.05 -6.88 23.10
N ALA A 63 0.72 -7.20 22.08
CA ALA A 63 1.92 -8.02 22.18
C ALA A 63 3.13 -7.28 22.77
N GLY A 64 3.04 -5.97 23.00
CA GLY A 64 4.18 -5.14 23.44
C GLY A 64 5.31 -5.11 22.40
N ALA A 65 4.96 -5.19 21.12
CA ALA A 65 5.92 -5.50 20.07
C ALA A 65 6.83 -4.30 19.77
N LEU A 66 8.13 -4.45 20.07
CA LEU A 66 9.19 -3.48 19.84
C LEU A 66 10.40 -4.17 19.22
N TYR A 67 10.80 -3.71 18.04
CA TYR A 67 12.06 -4.14 17.43
C TYR A 67 13.23 -3.42 18.13
N GLU A 68 14.23 -4.20 18.54
CA GLU A 68 15.40 -3.71 19.31
C GLU A 68 15.00 -2.80 20.48
N TYR A 69 13.90 -3.15 21.16
CA TYR A 69 13.33 -2.45 22.31
C TYR A 69 12.96 -0.97 22.09
N THR A 70 13.00 -0.49 20.85
CA THR A 70 12.87 0.95 20.54
C THR A 70 11.88 1.23 19.42
N TYR A 71 11.84 0.39 18.38
CA TYR A 71 11.04 0.67 17.20
C TYR A 71 9.69 -0.05 17.23
N PRO A 72 8.55 0.66 17.16
CA PRO A 72 7.19 0.08 17.23
C PRO A 72 6.75 -0.64 15.95
N MET A 73 7.69 -0.96 15.04
CA MET A 73 7.44 -1.76 13.84
C MET A 73 6.36 -1.20 12.89
N ALA A 74 6.08 0.11 12.96
CA ALA A 74 4.97 0.74 12.22
C ALA A 74 5.01 0.47 10.71
N THR A 75 6.20 0.47 10.10
CA THR A 75 6.37 0.12 8.68
C THR A 75 6.12 -1.37 8.45
N SER A 76 6.71 -2.21 9.30
CA SER A 76 6.71 -3.67 9.18
C SER A 76 5.29 -4.24 9.20
N ILE A 77 4.44 -3.76 10.11
CA ILE A 77 3.06 -4.24 10.27
C ILE A 77 2.12 -3.75 9.18
N GLY A 78 2.44 -2.64 8.50
CA GLY A 78 1.64 -2.14 7.37
C GLY A 78 1.87 -2.90 6.06
N ARG A 79 3.05 -3.53 5.87
CA ARG A 79 3.37 -4.25 4.62
C ARG A 79 2.47 -5.47 4.35
N PRO A 80 2.17 -6.33 5.35
CA PRO A 80 1.24 -7.44 5.13
C PRO A 80 -0.14 -7.00 4.65
N LEU A 81 -0.71 -5.91 5.20
CA LEU A 81 -2.00 -5.38 4.77
C LEU A 81 -1.98 -4.89 3.32
N LEU A 82 -0.93 -4.16 2.92
CA LEU A 82 -0.78 -3.72 1.52
C LEU A 82 -0.61 -4.90 0.55
N ALA A 83 0.09 -5.96 0.97
CA ALA A 83 0.23 -7.17 0.17
C ALA A 83 -1.10 -7.93 0.05
N LYS A 84 -1.86 -8.05 1.15
CA LYS A 84 -3.22 -8.62 1.15
C LYS A 84 -4.13 -7.89 0.17
N SER A 85 -4.18 -6.56 0.28
CA SER A 85 -4.93 -5.67 -0.63
C SER A 85 -4.53 -5.85 -2.10
N LEU A 86 -3.25 -6.06 -2.40
CA LEU A 86 -2.78 -6.33 -3.76
C LEU A 86 -3.25 -7.69 -4.30
N VAL A 87 -3.32 -8.72 -3.46
CA VAL A 87 -3.72 -10.09 -3.85
C VAL A 87 -5.23 -10.23 -4.03
N GLU A 88 -6.03 -9.46 -3.30
CA GLU A 88 -7.50 -9.47 -3.40
C GLU A 88 -8.04 -8.77 -4.66
N VAL A 89 -7.22 -7.94 -5.30
CA VAL A 89 -7.55 -7.15 -6.49
C VAL A 89 -7.26 -7.93 -7.78
#